data_AF-A0A6V7M1E2-F1
#
_entry.id   AF-A0A6V7M1E2-F1
#
_cell.length_a   1.000
_cell.length_b   1.000
_cell.length_c   1.000
_cell.angle_alpha   90.00
_cell.angle_beta   90.00
_cell.angle_gamma   90.00
#
_symmetry.space_group_name_H-M   'P 1'
#
loop_
_entity.id
_entity.type
_entity.pdbx_description
1 polymer ?
#
loop_
_entity_poly.entity_id
_entity_poly.type
_entity_poly.pdbx_seq_one_letter_code
_entity_poly.pdbx_strand_id
1 'polypeptide(L)' 'GIQPLVSNVMNKQMAGSGCGEAQYMQQQSQIFVFSTQWANKGADAVIQGQFPSIIAYHCAQPQTKKYLE' A
#
# COMPACT_ATOMS: atom_id res chain seq x y z
N GLY A 1 18.04 -1.96 -33.51
CA GLY A 1 17.59 -2.76 -32.36
C GLY A 1 18.18 -2.14 -31.12
N ILE A 2 17.34 -1.83 -30.13
CA ILE A 2 17.74 -1.10 -28.93
C ILE A 2 17.93 -2.15 -27.82
N GLN A 3 19.14 -2.28 -27.30
CA GLN A 3 19.50 -3.23 -26.24
C GLN A 3 18.99 -2.71 -24.89
N PRO A 4 18.27 -3.50 -24.07
CA PRO A 4 17.91 -3.07 -22.72
C PRO A 4 19.14 -3.10 -21.81
N LEU A 5 19.27 -2.07 -20.96
CA LEU A 5 20.34 -1.96 -19.97
C LEU A 5 20.26 -3.09 -18.94
N VAL A 6 21.38 -3.75 -18.69
CA VAL A 6 21.54 -4.75 -17.63
C VAL A 6 21.59 -4.04 -16.26
N SER A 7 20.56 -4.24 -15.45
CA SER A 7 20.55 -3.82 -14.05
C SER A 7 21.53 -4.68 -13.25
N ASN A 8 22.63 -4.10 -12.81
CA ASN A 8 23.57 -4.76 -11.91
C ASN A 8 22.95 -4.89 -10.52
N VAL A 9 22.29 -6.02 -10.25
CA VAL A 9 21.96 -6.45 -8.87
C VAL A 9 23.28 -6.88 -8.22
N MET A 10 23.80 -6.02 -7.35
CA MET A 10 24.97 -6.32 -6.52
C MET A 10 24.63 -7.49 -5.60
N ASN A 11 25.20 -8.64 -5.95
CA ASN A 11 25.16 -9.90 -5.22
C ASN A 11 25.83 -9.75 -3.85
N LYS A 12 25.07 -9.81 -2.74
CA LYS A 12 25.63 -10.23 -1.45
C LYS A 12 25.22 -11.67 -1.19
N GLN A 13 26.17 -12.54 -1.50
CA GLN A 13 26.26 -13.92 -1.08
C GLN A 13 26.11 -14.04 0.44
N MET A 14 25.10 -14.77 0.90
CA MET A 14 25.18 -15.51 2.16
C MET A 14 24.43 -16.83 2.01
N ALA A 15 25.19 -17.91 2.11
CA ALA A 15 24.72 -19.27 2.13
C ALA A 15 23.89 -19.53 3.41
N GLY A 16 22.79 -20.27 3.28
CA GLY A 16 22.03 -20.74 4.43
C GLY A 16 20.72 -21.41 4.03
N SER A 17 20.76 -22.74 3.88
CA SER A 17 19.62 -23.67 3.79
C SER A 17 18.32 -23.18 4.40
N GLY A 18 17.24 -23.17 3.61
CA GLY A 18 15.90 -23.06 4.16
C GLY A 18 14.84 -22.87 3.08
N CYS A 19 13.99 -23.87 2.93
CA CYS A 19 12.69 -23.84 2.25
C CYS A 19 11.84 -22.58 2.61
N GLY A 20 12.06 -21.42 1.97
CA GLY A 20 11.39 -20.18 2.40
C GLY A 20 11.37 -19.00 1.42
N GLU A 21 11.85 -19.14 0.18
CA GLU A 21 12.05 -17.99 -0.73
C GLU A 21 10.77 -17.45 -1.39
N ALA A 22 9.62 -18.12 -1.24
CA ALA A 22 8.36 -17.65 -1.84
C ALA A 22 7.57 -16.64 -1.00
N GLN A 23 8.05 -16.24 0.19
CA GLN A 23 7.27 -15.40 1.12
C GLN A 23 7.75 -13.95 1.27
N TYR A 24 8.88 -13.55 0.68
CA TYR A 24 9.50 -12.25 1.01
C TYR A 24 8.99 -11.04 0.21
N MET A 25 8.21 -11.22 -0.87
CA MET A 25 7.76 -10.09 -1.70
C MET A 25 6.30 -10.17 -2.18
N GLN A 26 5.40 -10.75 -1.39
CA GLN A 26 3.98 -10.43 -1.60
C GLN A 26 3.71 -9.03 -1.02
N GLN A 27 4.04 -7.97 -1.78
CA GLN A 27 3.43 -6.66 -1.57
C GLN A 27 1.92 -6.85 -1.77
N GLN A 28 1.19 -7.11 -0.68
CA GLN A 28 -0.26 -7.04 -0.67
C GLN A 28 -0.64 -5.57 -0.83
N SER A 29 -0.73 -5.13 -2.09
CA SER A 29 -1.25 -3.80 -2.41
C SER A 29 -2.70 -3.74 -1.98
N GLN A 30 -3.00 -2.88 -1.00
CA GLN A 30 -4.36 -2.58 -0.57
C GLN A 30 -4.86 -1.36 -1.32
N ILE A 31 -6.01 -1.48 -1.98
CA ILE A 31 -6.65 -0.39 -2.71
C ILE A 31 -7.76 0.18 -1.82
N PHE A 32 -7.73 1.50 -1.60
CA PHE A 32 -8.78 2.24 -0.89
C PHE A 32 -9.47 3.18 -1.88
N VAL A 33 -10.78 3.01 -2.05
CA VAL A 33 -11.56 3.80 -3.01
C VAL A 33 -12.35 4.87 -2.28
N PHE A 34 -12.31 6.08 -2.81
CA PHE A 34 -13.03 7.22 -2.27
C PHE A 34 -13.90 7.84 -3.34
N SER A 35 -15.16 8.12 -3.00
CA SER A 35 -15.93 9.11 -3.75
C SER A 35 -15.34 10.50 -3.50
N THR A 36 -15.54 11.45 -4.42
CA THR A 36 -15.06 12.82 -4.26
C THR A 36 -15.53 13.45 -2.95
N GLN A 37 -16.81 13.25 -2.59
CA GLN A 37 -17.35 13.77 -1.33
C GLN A 37 -16.67 13.15 -0.11
N TRP A 38 -16.30 11.88 -0.17
CA TRP A 38 -15.69 11.20 0.96
C TRP A 38 -14.21 11.55 1.13
N ALA A 39 -13.50 11.72 0.02
CA ALA A 39 -12.13 12.25 0.02
C ALA A 39 -12.07 13.65 0.64
N ASN A 40 -13.03 14.54 0.32
CA ASN A 40 -13.11 15.88 0.90
C ASN A 40 -13.28 15.83 2.42
N LYS A 41 -14.22 15.02 2.92
CA LYS A 41 -14.41 14.84 4.37
C LYS A 41 -13.18 14.28 5.06
N GLY A 42 -12.51 13.30 4.43
CA GLY A 42 -11.26 12.75 4.95
C GLY A 42 -10.15 13.80 5.02
N ALA A 43 -10.03 14.65 4.00
CA ALA A 43 -9.06 15.73 3.97
C ALA A 43 -9.31 16.75 5.09
N ASP A 44 -10.56 17.19 5.28
CA ASP A 44 -10.93 18.10 6.36
C ASP A 44 -10.58 17.51 7.74
N ALA A 45 -10.86 16.23 7.97
CA ALA A 45 -10.56 15.56 9.23
C ALA A 45 -9.05 15.45 9.50
N VAL A 46 -8.23 15.29 8.45
CA VAL A 46 -6.76 15.32 8.56
C VAL A 46 -6.26 16.72 8.85
N ILE A 47 -6.76 17.75 8.15
CA ILE A 47 -6.37 19.15 8.35
C ILE A 47 -6.72 19.62 9.78
N GLN A 48 -7.85 19.17 10.32
CA GLN A 48 -8.26 19.45 11.70
C GLN A 48 -7.46 18.67 12.76
N GLY A 49 -6.54 17.78 12.35
CA GLY A 49 -5.74 16.97 13.26
C GLY A 49 -6.49 15.83 13.93
N GLN A 50 -7.68 15.48 13.44
CA GLN A 50 -8.47 14.36 13.99
C GLN A 50 -7.91 13.00 13.55
N PHE A 51 -7.37 12.92 12.33
CA PHE A 51 -6.78 11.72 11.78
C PHE A 51 -5.40 11.99 11.16
N PRO A 52 -4.47 11.03 11.23
CA PRO A 52 -3.13 11.18 10.67
C PRO A 52 -3.09 11.06 9.14
N SER A 53 -4.12 10.47 8.52
CA SER A 53 -4.24 10.35 7.06
C SER A 53 -5.69 10.06 6.64
N ILE A 54 -6.00 10.27 5.36
CA ILE A 54 -7.34 9.94 4.80
C ILE A 54 -7.62 8.44 4.84
N ILE A 55 -6.57 7.59 4.87
CA ILE A 55 -6.70 6.13 5.02
C ILE A 55 -7.10 5.79 6.46
N ALA A 56 -6.51 6.45 7.46
CA ALA A 56 -6.90 6.25 8.85
C ALA A 56 -8.37 6.66 9.08
N TYR A 57 -8.79 7.77 8.47
CA TYR A 57 -10.20 8.17 8.44
C TYR A 57 -11.09 7.12 7.75
N HIS A 58 -10.63 6.54 6.63
CA HIS A 58 -11.35 5.47 5.92
C HIS A 58 -11.58 4.25 6.82
N CYS A 59 -10.54 3.79 7.54
CA CYS A 59 -10.60 2.60 8.39
C CYS A 59 -11.47 2.79 9.64
N ALA A 60 -11.61 4.03 10.12
CA ALA A 60 -12.46 4.36 11.27
C ALA A 60 -13.97 4.36 10.94
N GLN A 61 -14.34 4.32 9.66
CA GLN A 61 -15.74 4.36 9.23
C GLN A 61 -16.31 2.92 9.14
N PRO A 62 -17.29 2.55 9.98
CA PRO A 62 -17.80 1.17 10.03
C PRO A 62 -18.55 0.73 8.75
N GLN A 63 -19.03 1.68 7.94
CA GLN A 63 -19.81 1.38 6.74
C GLN A 63 -19.00 1.22 5.46
N THR A 64 -17.72 1.56 5.43
CA THR A 64 -16.95 1.59 4.18
C THR A 64 -16.48 0.23 3.74
N LYS A 65 -16.49 -0.77 4.64
CA LYS A 65 -16.41 -2.18 4.26
C LYS A 65 -17.59 -2.63 3.38
N LYS A 66 -18.79 -2.05 3.54
CA LYS A 66 -20.01 -2.56 2.89
C LYS A 66 -20.25 -2.02 1.47
N TYR A 67 -19.56 -0.94 1.09
CA TYR A 67 -19.71 -0.32 -0.25
C TYR A 67 -18.58 -0.69 -1.22
N LEU A 68 -17.61 -1.48 -0.76
CA LEU A 68 -16.35 -1.79 -1.45
C LEU A 68 -16.12 -3.29 -1.67
N GLU A 69 -17.07 -4.14 -1.26
CA GLU A 69 -17.15 -5.56 -1.65
C GLU A 69 -18.07 -5.75 -2.85
#